data_AF-A0A920K3Y6-F1
#
_entry.id   AF-A0A920K3Y6-F1
#
_cell.length_a   1.000
_cell.length_b   1.000
_cell.length_c   1.000
_cell.angle_alpha   90.00
_cell.angle_beta   90.00
_cell.angle_gamma   90.00
#
_symmetry.space_group_name_H-M   'P 1'
#
loop_
_entity.id
_entity.type
_entity.pdbx_description
1 polymer ?
#
loop_
_entity_poly.entity_id
_entity_poly.type
_entity_poly.pdbx_seq_one_letter_code
_entity_poly.pdbx_strand_id
1 'polypeptide(L)'
;MGGVVTTSKQSEELLRKGGFNPKPLTEAKQPLDVYVDGADEVDPRFNLIKGGGGALTSEKIVANNAKKIYMYRGRKQISSKTR
;
A
#
# COMPACT_ATOMS: atom_id res chain seq x y z
N MET A 1 -2.91 -9.32 19.92
CA MET A 1 -3.43 -9.85 18.64
C MET A 1 -3.22 -8.78 17.57
N GLY A 2 -2.40 -9.06 16.57
CA GLY A 2 -2.29 -8.21 15.38
C GLY A 2 -3.50 -8.40 14.47
N GLY A 3 -3.75 -7.43 13.59
CA GLY A 3 -4.85 -7.46 12.63
C GLY A 3 -4.43 -6.78 11.33
N VAL A 4 -5.13 -7.10 10.24
CA VAL A 4 -4.93 -6.43 8.94
C VAL A 4 -6.04 -5.41 8.72
N VAL A 5 -5.68 -4.23 8.23
CA VAL A 5 -6.63 -3.18 7.87
C VAL A 5 -6.48 -2.81 6.41
N THR A 6 -7.57 -2.37 5.78
CA THR A 6 -7.57 -2.01 4.35
C THR A 6 -8.21 -0.65 4.12
N THR A 7 -7.83 -0.02 3.01
CA THR A 7 -8.38 1.26 2.53
C THR A 7 -9.31 1.09 1.33
N SER A 8 -9.39 -0.10 0.73
CA SER A 8 -10.21 -0.38 -0.45
C SER A 8 -11.00 -1.67 -0.31
N LYS A 9 -12.21 -1.69 -0.89
CA LYS A 9 -13.07 -2.88 -0.95
C LYS A 9 -12.42 -4.02 -1.73
N GLN A 10 -11.67 -3.69 -2.79
CA GLN A 10 -10.96 -4.67 -3.60
C GLN A 10 -9.91 -5.43 -2.76
N SER A 11 -9.10 -4.72 -1.99
CA SER A 11 -8.11 -5.34 -1.11
C SER A 11 -8.77 -6.14 0.01
N GLU A 12 -9.90 -5.66 0.54
CA GLU A 12 -10.69 -6.39 1.53
C GLU A 12 -11.17 -7.74 0.99
N GLU A 13 -11.74 -7.76 -0.21
CA GLU A 13 -12.25 -8.98 -0.85
C GLU A 13 -11.13 -10.00 -1.11
N LEU A 14 -9.98 -9.54 -1.59
CA LEU A 14 -8.81 -10.39 -1.81
C LEU A 14 -8.28 -10.99 -0.51
N LEU A 15 -8.20 -10.20 0.56
CA LEU A 15 -7.77 -10.68 1.88
C LEU A 15 -8.75 -11.69 2.46
N ARG A 16 -10.06 -11.44 2.33
CA ARG A 16 -11.09 -12.41 2.75
C ARG A 16 -10.99 -13.72 1.99
N LYS A 17 -10.76 -13.68 0.67
CA LYS A 17 -10.50 -14.89 -0.14
C LYS A 17 -9.23 -15.63 0.30
N GLY A 18 -8.23 -14.91 0.79
CA GLY A 18 -7.02 -15.46 1.40
C GLY A 18 -7.17 -15.96 2.84
N GLY A 19 -8.38 -15.95 3.42
CA GLY A 19 -8.63 -16.42 4.79
C GLY A 19 -8.34 -15.39 5.89
N PHE A 20 -8.06 -14.14 5.53
CA PHE A 20 -7.88 -13.07 6.51
C PHE A 20 -9.21 -12.42 6.89
N ASN A 21 -9.25 -11.80 8.07
CA ASN A 21 -10.38 -11.01 8.54
C ASN A 21 -9.99 -9.51 8.61
N PRO A 22 -9.97 -8.80 7.47
CA PRO A 22 -9.61 -7.39 7.44
C PRO A 22 -10.62 -6.52 8.20
N LYS A 23 -10.09 -5.52 8.89
CA LYS A 23 -10.86 -4.48 9.58
C LYS A 23 -10.79 -3.15 8.83
N PRO A 24 -11.80 -2.29 8.97
CA PRO A 24 -11.69 -0.94 8.44
C PRO A 24 -10.55 -0.18 9.11
N LEU A 25 -9.90 0.72 8.36
CA LEU A 25 -8.80 1.54 8.87
C LEU A 25 -9.16 2.33 10.15
N THR A 26 -10.44 2.68 10.33
CA THR A 26 -10.94 3.39 11.53
C THR A 26 -10.79 2.58 12.82
N GLU A 27 -10.66 1.25 12.74
CA GLU A 27 -10.41 0.38 13.89
C GLU A 27 -8.91 0.14 14.13
N ALA A 28 -8.03 0.69 13.28
CA ALA A 28 -6.60 0.49 13.41
C ALA A 28 -6.02 1.23 14.61
N LYS A 29 -5.21 0.53 15.40
CA LYS A 29 -4.33 1.19 16.38
C LYS A 29 -3.22 1.93 15.65
N GLN A 30 -2.97 3.17 16.05
CA GLN A 30 -1.91 3.99 15.50
C GLN A 30 -0.74 4.12 16.49
N PRO A 31 0.51 4.27 16.00
CA PRO A 31 0.91 4.21 14.59
C PRO A 31 0.85 2.78 14.04
N LEU A 32 0.64 2.64 12.73
CA LEU A 32 0.63 1.34 12.07
C LEU A 32 2.04 0.73 12.12
N ASP A 33 2.15 -0.56 12.41
CA ASP A 33 3.46 -1.21 12.44
C ASP A 33 4.05 -1.36 11.04
N VAL A 34 3.20 -1.70 10.06
CA VAL A 34 3.61 -1.98 8.68
C VAL A 34 2.52 -1.48 7.72
N TYR A 35 2.96 -0.80 6.67
CA TYR A 35 2.16 -0.49 5.48
C TYR A 35 2.74 -1.23 4.27
N VAL A 36 1.86 -1.89 3.49
CA VAL A 36 2.24 -2.62 2.27
C VAL A 36 1.39 -2.10 1.12
N ASP A 37 2.02 -1.71 0.02
CA ASP A 37 1.32 -1.24 -1.16
C ASP A 37 2.10 -1.51 -2.45
N GLY A 38 1.42 -1.34 -3.59
CA GLY A 38 2.02 -1.37 -4.92
C GLY A 38 2.60 -0.02 -5.34
N ALA A 39 3.51 -0.07 -6.31
CA ALA A 39 3.97 1.10 -7.05
C ALA A 39 3.81 0.89 -8.56
N ASP A 40 3.41 1.94 -9.27
CA ASP A 40 3.27 1.92 -10.73
C ASP A 40 4.66 1.91 -11.38
N GLU A 41 5.55 2.79 -10.89
CA GLU A 41 6.97 2.82 -11.27
C GLU A 41 7.87 2.97 -10.05
N VAL A 42 9.08 2.39 -10.14
CA VAL A 42 10.17 2.65 -9.19
C VAL A 42 11.46 2.91 -9.97
N ASP A 43 12.19 3.94 -9.58
CA ASP A 43 13.51 4.25 -10.12
C ASP A 43 14.65 3.62 -9.28
N PRO A 44 15.90 3.63 -9.75
CA PRO A 44 17.04 3.08 -9.00
C PRO A 44 17.35 3.80 -7.66
N ARG A 45 16.78 4.99 -7.43
CA ARG A 45 16.92 5.75 -6.19
C ARG A 45 15.74 5.50 -5.24
N PHE A 46 14.87 4.54 -5.56
CA PHE A 46 13.66 4.19 -4.83
C PHE A 46 12.60 5.30 -4.78
N ASN A 47 12.60 6.21 -5.75
CA ASN A 47 11.47 7.10 -5.96
C ASN A 47 10.31 6.32 -6.59
N LEU A 48 9.09 6.56 -6.10
CA LEU A 48 7.90 5.82 -6.47
C LEU A 48 6.91 6.72 -7.21
N ILE A 49 6.44 6.26 -8.36
CA ILE A 49 5.24 6.81 -9.00
C ILE A 49 4.06 5.93 -8.59
N LYS A 50 3.02 6.58 -8.07
CA LYS A 50 1.76 5.96 -7.63
C LYS A 50 0.59 6.79 -8.13
N GLY A 51 -0.56 6.17 -8.29
CA GLY A 51 -1.81 6.85 -8.55
C GLY A 51 -2.58 6.32 -9.76
N GLY A 52 -2.11 5.26 -10.41
CA GLY A 52 -2.86 4.59 -11.49
C GLY A 52 -4.27 4.15 -11.09
N GLY A 53 -4.52 3.96 -9.79
CA GLY A 53 -5.83 3.58 -9.22
C GLY A 53 -6.66 4.73 -8.60
N GLY A 54 -6.19 5.99 -8.63
CA GLY A 54 -6.97 7.14 -8.16
C GLY A 54 -7.08 7.33 -6.63
N ALA A 55 -6.32 6.60 -5.81
CA ALA A 55 -6.39 6.63 -4.34
C ALA A 55 -5.17 7.24 -3.63
N LEU A 56 -4.34 8.01 -4.38
CA LEU A 56 -3.02 8.47 -3.92
C LEU A 56 -3.03 9.24 -2.59
N THR A 57 -4.04 10.09 -2.36
CA THR A 57 -4.12 10.91 -1.15
C THR A 57 -4.28 10.05 0.10
N SER A 58 -5.20 9.09 0.07
CA SER A 58 -5.44 8.17 1.19
C SER A 58 -4.25 7.24 1.41
N GLU A 59 -3.62 6.77 0.33
CA GLU A 59 -2.38 5.96 0.39
C GLU A 59 -1.25 6.71 1.11
N LYS A 60 -1.01 7.98 0.76
CA LYS A 60 0.04 8.80 1.38
C LYS A 60 -0.21 9.05 2.87
N ILE A 61 -1.45 9.36 3.26
CA ILE A 61 -1.80 9.64 4.67
C ILE A 61 -1.53 8.39 5.53
N VAL A 62 -1.94 7.22 5.05
CA VAL A 62 -1.75 5.95 5.78
C VAL A 62 -0.28 5.57 5.84
N ALA A 63 0.46 5.71 4.72
CA ALA A 63 1.90 5.44 4.68
C ALA A 63 2.67 6.31 5.68
N ASN A 64 2.32 7.60 5.81
CA ASN A 64 2.98 8.52 6.74
C ASN A 64 2.74 8.17 8.22
N ASN A 65 1.68 7.41 8.55
CA ASN A 65 1.38 6.95 9.89
C ASN A 65 1.92 5.53 10.19
N ALA A 66 2.77 4.98 9.32
CA ALA A 66 3.36 3.65 9.48
C ALA A 66 4.83 3.72 9.93
N LYS A 67 5.23 2.82 10.83
CA LYS A 67 6.63 2.67 11.28
C LYS A 67 7.52 2.10 10.18
N LYS A 68 6.97 1.24 9.32
CA LYS A 68 7.67 0.58 8.22
C LYS A 68 6.79 0.57 6.97
N ILE A 69 7.40 0.82 5.84
CA ILE A 69 6.75 0.86 4.53
C ILE A 69 7.43 -0.19 3.64
N TYR A 70 6.64 -1.12 3.10
CA TYR A 70 7.09 -2.06 2.06
C TYR A 70 6.32 -1.80 0.77
N MET A 71 7.06 -1.67 -0.33
CA MET A 71 6.49 -1.41 -1.64
C MET A 71 6.80 -2.59 -2.54
N TYR A 72 5.77 -3.15 -3.17
CA TYR A 72 5.91 -4.25 -4.11
C TYR A 72 5.70 -3.76 -5.55
N ARG A 73 6.60 -4.18 -6.44
CA ARG A 73 6.46 -4.00 -7.88
C ARG A 73 6.81 -5.31 -8.57
N GLY A 74 5.92 -5.78 -9.44
CA GLY A 74 6.20 -6.93 -10.32
C GLY A 74 7.27 -6.61 -11.38
N ARG A 75 7.77 -7.63 -12.09
CA ARG A 75 8.79 -7.49 -13.14
C ARG A 75 8.27 -6.86 -14.46
N LYS A 76 7.62 -5.70 -14.41
CA LYS A 76 7.32 -4.93 -15.64
C LYS A 76 8.27 -3.74 -15.73
N GLN A 77 9.22 -3.83 -16.67
CA GLN A 77 10.18 -2.84 -17.17
C GLN A 77 10.36 -1.55 -16.35
N ILE A 78 11.55 -1.38 -15.76
CA ILE A 78 12.02 -0.10 -15.22
C ILE A 78 12.01 0.92 -16.37
N SER A 79 11.08 1.87 -16.33
CA SER A 79 11.05 3.00 -17.26
C SER A 79 12.18 3.94 -16.86
N SER A 80 13.17 4.11 -17.74
CA SER A 80 14.26 5.08 -17.58
C SER A 80 13.79 6.51 -17.89
N LYS A 81 12.62 6.92 -17.39
CA LYS A 81 12.15 8.30 -17.60
C LYS A 81 12.63 9.17 -16.45
N THR A 82 13.85 9.68 -16.62
CA THR A 82 14.26 10.96 -16.02
C THR A 82 13.30 12.05 -16.54
N ARG A 83 12.45 12.55 -15.66
CA ARG A 83 11.88 13.91 -15.76
C ARG A 83 11.92 14.54 -14.39
#